data_AF-A0A7S0F8D4-F1
#
_entry.id   AF-A0A7S0F8D4-F1
#
_cell.length_a   1.000
_cell.length_b   1.000
_cell.length_c   1.000
_cell.angle_alpha   90.00
_cell.angle_beta   90.00
_cell.angle_gamma   90.00
#
_symmetry.space_group_name_H-M   'P 1'
#
loop_
_entity.id
_entity.type
_entity.pdbx_description
1 polymer ?
#
loop_
_entity_poly.entity_id
_entity_poly.type
_entity_poly.pdbx_seq_one_letter_code
_entity_poly.pdbx_strand_id
1 'polypeptide(L)'
;QPAPVLAPPAIHRDGFVLAQTAAITRYLARKFNLMPQGGMEAEARADQIVETVHELVAEANIAFHPDHTHKKSHWSQREASQPYICAFERTRFPKFLGHFERLLATNGEYFVGAAFSYADLQVFAVLRISESQFPEAYASLSLPLLRAFAQRIAARPRIAAYLGSDRCRPFAGASFM
;
A
#
# COMPACT_ATOMS: atom_id res chain seq x y z
N GLN A 1 29.93 -11.26 -0.08
CA GLN A 1 29.45 -10.01 0.55
C GLN A 1 27.98 -9.84 0.18
N PRO A 2 27.10 -9.42 1.11
CA PRO A 2 25.70 -9.18 0.79
C PRO A 2 25.59 -8.04 -0.24
N ALA A 3 24.56 -8.09 -1.08
CA ALA A 3 24.29 -7.03 -2.05
C ALA A 3 24.06 -5.69 -1.31
N PRO A 4 24.58 -4.56 -1.84
CA PRO A 4 24.36 -3.26 -1.23
C PRO A 4 22.87 -2.90 -1.25
N VAL A 5 22.38 -2.32 -0.15
CA VAL A 5 21.00 -1.81 -0.03
C VAL A 5 21.01 -0.29 0.02
N LEU A 6 20.10 0.36 -0.71
CA LEU A 6 20.04 1.82 -0.77
C LEU A 6 19.36 2.42 0.46
N ALA A 7 18.20 1.89 0.85
CA ALA A 7 17.39 2.39 1.95
C ALA A 7 16.53 1.27 2.56
N PRO A 8 16.08 1.43 3.82
CA PRO A 8 15.02 0.61 4.40
C PRO A 8 13.70 0.70 3.60
N PRO A 9 12.81 -0.30 3.72
CA PRO A 9 12.98 -1.54 4.48
C PRO A 9 13.90 -2.55 3.79
N ALA A 10 14.53 -3.42 4.59
CA ALA A 10 15.29 -4.57 4.13
C ALA A 10 15.05 -5.79 5.04
N ILE A 11 15.04 -6.98 4.46
CA ILE A 11 15.07 -8.24 5.22
C ILE A 11 16.48 -8.83 5.18
N HIS A 12 16.89 -9.44 6.29
CA HIS A 12 18.18 -10.11 6.40
C HIS A 12 18.01 -11.48 7.04
N ARG A 13 18.59 -12.51 6.44
CA ARG A 13 18.63 -13.88 6.97
C ARG A 13 19.82 -14.63 6.40
N ASP A 14 20.66 -15.22 7.25
CA ASP A 14 21.72 -16.16 6.83
C ASP A 14 22.61 -15.62 5.69
N GLY A 15 22.96 -14.32 5.72
CA GLY A 15 23.76 -13.66 4.69
C GLY A 15 22.98 -13.24 3.43
N PHE A 16 21.70 -13.60 3.31
CA PHE A 16 20.80 -13.07 2.28
C PHE A 16 20.19 -11.75 2.74
N VAL A 17 20.40 -10.70 1.94
CA VAL A 17 19.83 -9.36 2.15
C VAL A 17 19.00 -8.97 0.93
N LEU A 18 17.78 -8.49 1.17
CA LEU A 18 16.89 -7.99 0.13
C LEU A 18 16.22 -6.69 0.61
N ALA A 19 16.35 -5.63 -0.18
CA ALA A 19 15.66 -4.35 0.00
C ALA A 19 14.60 -4.14 -1.08
N GLN A 20 13.91 -2.99 -1.03
CA GLN A 20 12.75 -2.63 -1.85
C GLN A 20 11.47 -3.37 -1.47
N THR A 21 10.46 -2.62 -1.05
CA THR A 21 9.19 -3.16 -0.55
C THR A 21 8.56 -4.14 -1.55
N ALA A 22 8.48 -3.82 -2.84
CA ALA A 22 7.86 -4.68 -3.85
C ALA A 22 8.64 -6.01 -4.03
N ALA A 23 9.98 -5.94 -4.05
CA ALA A 23 10.84 -7.12 -4.16
C ALA A 23 10.73 -8.01 -2.92
N ILE A 24 10.76 -7.41 -1.72
CA ILE A 24 10.57 -8.11 -0.44
C ILE A 24 9.21 -8.79 -0.41
N THR A 25 8.13 -8.07 -0.70
CA THR A 25 6.78 -8.66 -0.60
C THR A 25 6.56 -9.76 -1.62
N ARG A 26 7.09 -9.64 -2.84
CA ARG A 26 7.04 -10.71 -3.85
C ARG A 26 7.86 -11.94 -3.43
N TYR A 27 9.05 -11.74 -2.87
CA TYR A 27 9.87 -12.84 -2.34
C TYR A 27 9.14 -13.58 -1.20
N LEU A 28 8.57 -12.84 -0.25
CA LEU A 28 7.81 -13.42 0.86
C LEU A 28 6.51 -14.08 0.36
N ALA A 29 5.87 -13.53 -0.66
CA ALA A 29 4.69 -14.12 -1.27
C ALA A 29 4.98 -15.51 -1.85
N ARG A 30 6.09 -15.66 -2.59
CA ARG A 30 6.55 -16.99 -3.06
C ARG A 30 6.84 -17.91 -1.89
N LYS A 31 7.57 -17.43 -0.87
CA LYS A 31 7.96 -18.23 0.29
C LYS A 31 6.78 -18.73 1.13
N PHE A 32 5.69 -17.98 1.16
CA PHE A 32 4.51 -18.27 1.98
C PHE A 32 3.26 -18.66 1.15
N ASN A 33 3.43 -19.02 -0.12
CA ASN A 33 2.36 -19.45 -1.02
C ASN A 33 1.21 -18.40 -1.15
N LEU A 34 1.59 -17.13 -1.29
CA LEU A 34 0.68 -15.99 -1.50
C LEU A 34 0.83 -15.38 -2.91
N MET A 35 1.42 -16.11 -3.86
CA MET A 35 1.37 -15.72 -5.27
C MET A 35 -0.04 -15.98 -5.82
N PRO A 36 -0.51 -15.15 -6.77
CA PRO A 36 -1.78 -15.39 -7.42
C PRO A 36 -1.77 -16.72 -8.19
N GLN A 37 -2.94 -17.34 -8.32
CA GLN A 37 -3.13 -18.50 -9.20
C GLN A 37 -3.31 -18.03 -10.64
N GLY A 38 -2.82 -18.82 -11.61
CA GLY A 38 -2.96 -18.51 -13.04
C GLY A 38 -1.66 -18.23 -13.79
N GLY A 39 -0.51 -18.59 -13.21
CA GLY A 39 0.79 -18.55 -13.89
C GLY A 39 1.33 -17.13 -14.10
N MET A 40 2.20 -16.98 -15.10
CA MET A 40 2.99 -15.76 -15.32
C MET A 40 2.12 -14.52 -15.55
N GLU A 41 1.01 -14.65 -16.28
CA GLU A 41 0.09 -13.54 -16.55
C GLU A 41 -0.62 -13.06 -15.27
N ALA A 42 -0.98 -13.98 -14.37
CA ALA A 42 -1.53 -13.63 -13.08
C ALA A 42 -0.47 -12.94 -12.18
N GLU A 43 0.76 -13.45 -12.17
CA GLU A 43 1.87 -12.81 -11.47
C GLU A 43 2.12 -11.39 -11.98
N ALA A 44 2.15 -11.18 -13.30
CA ALA A 44 2.36 -9.87 -13.91
C ALA A 44 1.22 -8.89 -13.59
N ARG A 45 -0.04 -9.36 -13.56
CA ARG A 45 -1.18 -8.52 -13.13
C ARG A 45 -1.09 -8.14 -11.66
N ALA A 46 -0.66 -9.07 -10.80
CA ALA A 46 -0.43 -8.77 -9.39
C ALA A 46 0.69 -7.74 -9.23
N ASP A 47 1.80 -7.89 -9.97
CA ASP A 47 2.89 -6.92 -10.00
C ASP A 47 2.38 -5.53 -10.42
N GLN A 48 1.59 -5.44 -11.50
CA GLN A 48 1.00 -4.18 -11.95
C GLN A 48 0.16 -3.49 -10.86
N ILE A 49 -0.64 -4.25 -10.11
CA ILE A 49 -1.45 -3.71 -9.00
C ILE A 49 -0.55 -3.20 -7.88
N VAL A 50 0.49 -3.96 -7.51
CA VAL A 50 1.43 -3.56 -6.47
C VAL A 50 2.22 -2.32 -6.88
N GLU A 51 2.71 -2.23 -8.12
CA GLU A 51 3.39 -1.02 -8.57
C GLU A 51 2.43 0.19 -8.56
N THR A 52 1.15 0.03 -8.92
CA THR A 52 0.13 1.10 -8.77
C THR A 52 -0.06 1.54 -7.31
N VAL A 53 -0.02 0.59 -6.35
CA VAL A 53 -0.05 0.93 -4.92
C VAL A 53 1.18 1.77 -4.53
N HIS A 54 2.35 1.41 -5.05
CA HIS A 54 3.58 2.14 -4.79
C HIS A 54 3.58 3.54 -5.41
N GLU A 55 2.99 3.72 -6.59
CA GLU A 55 2.77 5.04 -7.20
C GLU A 55 1.87 5.92 -6.32
N LEU A 56 0.77 5.37 -5.79
CA LEU A 56 -0.11 6.08 -4.85
C LEU A 56 0.70 6.56 -3.64
N VAL A 57 1.45 5.66 -3.00
CA VAL A 57 2.25 5.98 -1.82
C VAL A 57 3.33 7.02 -2.14
N ALA A 58 4.01 6.89 -3.28
CA ALA A 58 5.05 7.82 -3.71
C ALA A 58 4.49 9.22 -3.98
N GLU A 59 3.38 9.33 -4.70
CA GLU A 59 2.73 10.61 -4.98
C GLU A 59 2.20 11.28 -3.71
N ALA A 60 1.59 10.51 -2.79
CA ALA A 60 1.18 11.02 -1.50
C ALA A 60 2.39 11.52 -0.70
N ASN A 61 3.48 10.74 -0.66
CA ASN A 61 4.71 11.13 0.04
C ASN A 61 5.31 12.44 -0.54
N ILE A 62 5.28 12.63 -1.86
CA ILE A 62 5.69 13.91 -2.48
C ILE A 62 4.82 15.07 -1.98
N ALA A 63 3.50 14.87 -1.85
CA ALA A 63 2.60 15.90 -1.34
C ALA A 63 2.88 16.26 0.13
N PHE A 64 3.21 15.26 0.96
CA PHE A 64 3.58 15.49 2.36
C PHE A 64 4.99 16.08 2.52
N HIS A 65 5.86 15.93 1.52
CA HIS A 65 7.27 16.35 1.55
C HIS A 65 7.67 17.17 0.30
N PRO A 66 7.13 18.39 0.13
CA PRO A 66 7.40 19.22 -1.05
C PRO A 66 8.82 19.80 -1.09
N ASP A 67 9.56 19.81 0.02
CA ASP A 67 10.98 20.19 0.01
C ASP A 67 11.87 19.04 -0.48
N HIS A 68 12.31 19.16 -1.73
CA HIS A 68 13.22 18.20 -2.37
C HIS A 68 14.72 18.48 -2.09
N THR A 69 15.04 19.47 -1.27
CA THR A 69 16.44 19.77 -0.92
C THR A 69 17.01 18.83 0.16
N HIS A 70 16.16 18.01 0.78
CA HIS A 70 16.49 17.12 1.90
C HIS A 70 17.05 17.85 3.15
N LYS A 71 16.91 19.17 3.23
CA LYS A 71 17.40 19.98 4.38
C LYS A 71 16.38 20.12 5.50
N LYS A 72 15.09 19.96 5.19
CA LYS A 72 14.00 20.09 6.15
C LYS A 72 13.49 18.72 6.58
N SER A 73 13.21 18.61 7.87
CA SER A 73 12.44 17.48 8.39
C SER A 73 10.97 17.61 7.98
N HIS A 74 10.25 16.49 8.00
CA HIS A 74 8.79 16.44 7.89
C HIS A 74 8.08 17.52 8.73
N TRP A 75 8.47 17.62 10.01
CA TRP A 75 7.85 18.52 10.97
C TRP A 75 7.99 19.99 10.61
N SER A 76 9.10 20.37 9.97
CA SER A 76 9.40 21.75 9.58
C SER A 76 8.72 22.22 8.29
N GLN A 77 7.97 21.36 7.60
CA GLN A 77 7.32 21.70 6.33
C GLN A 77 5.81 21.47 6.32
N ARG A 78 5.17 21.12 7.45
CA ARG A 78 3.73 20.78 7.51
C ARG A 78 2.81 21.83 6.88
N GLU A 79 3.03 23.11 7.19
CA GLU A 79 2.23 24.20 6.62
C GLU A 79 2.45 24.34 5.11
N ALA A 80 3.70 24.24 4.66
CA ALA A 80 4.06 24.30 3.24
C ALA A 80 3.54 23.11 2.44
N SER A 81 3.36 21.93 3.07
CA SER A 81 2.79 20.73 2.45
C SER A 81 1.29 20.84 2.18
N GLN A 82 0.57 21.67 2.93
CA GLN A 82 -0.90 21.68 2.91
C GLN A 82 -1.53 21.88 1.52
N PRO A 83 -1.07 22.84 0.68
CA PRO A 83 -1.61 23.01 -0.67
C PRO A 83 -1.41 21.77 -1.56
N TYR A 84 -0.28 21.09 -1.43
CA TYR A 84 0.05 19.89 -2.20
C TYR A 84 -0.78 18.68 -1.75
N ILE A 85 -0.96 18.52 -0.44
CA ILE A 85 -1.82 17.50 0.15
C ILE A 85 -3.25 17.69 -0.37
N CYS A 86 -3.80 18.91 -0.29
CA CYS A 86 -5.13 19.21 -0.82
C CYS A 86 -5.24 18.96 -2.34
N ALA A 87 -4.19 19.26 -3.11
CA ALA A 87 -4.18 18.98 -4.54
C ALA A 87 -4.18 17.47 -4.84
N PHE A 88 -3.35 16.69 -4.14
CA PHE A 88 -3.32 15.23 -4.26
C PHE A 88 -4.67 14.61 -3.90
N GLU A 89 -5.23 15.01 -2.74
CA GLU A 89 -6.50 14.54 -2.21
C GLU A 89 -7.67 14.79 -3.18
N ARG A 90 -7.70 15.95 -3.84
CA ARG A 90 -8.78 16.31 -4.78
C ARG A 90 -8.62 15.70 -6.17
N THR A 91 -7.41 15.28 -6.56
CA THR A 91 -7.12 14.93 -7.96
C THR A 91 -6.61 13.50 -8.15
N ARG A 92 -5.59 13.09 -7.41
CA ARG A 92 -4.89 11.81 -7.60
C ARG A 92 -5.52 10.73 -6.74
N PHE A 93 -5.83 11.05 -5.49
CA PHE A 93 -6.42 10.11 -4.54
C PHE A 93 -7.71 9.42 -5.05
N PRO A 94 -8.72 10.14 -5.62
CA PRO A 94 -9.91 9.50 -6.17
C PRO A 94 -9.63 8.64 -7.40
N LYS A 95 -8.60 8.98 -8.19
CA LYS A 95 -8.22 8.22 -9.39
C LYS A 95 -7.67 6.85 -9.02
N PHE A 96 -6.78 6.79 -8.03
CA PHE A 96 -6.21 5.52 -7.56
C PHE A 96 -7.28 4.63 -6.93
N LEU A 97 -8.06 5.15 -5.96
CA LEU A 97 -9.08 4.34 -5.30
C LEU A 97 -10.20 3.93 -6.25
N GLY A 98 -10.62 4.82 -7.15
CA GLY A 98 -11.57 4.47 -8.20
C GLY A 98 -11.02 3.43 -9.17
N HIS A 99 -9.71 3.41 -9.44
CA HIS A 99 -9.08 2.36 -10.26
C HIS A 99 -9.15 1.00 -9.56
N PHE A 100 -8.80 0.92 -8.27
CA PHE A 100 -8.90 -0.33 -7.52
C PHE A 100 -10.35 -0.83 -7.39
N GLU A 101 -11.32 0.06 -7.21
CA GLU A 101 -12.75 -0.29 -7.20
C GLU A 101 -13.16 -0.95 -8.53
N ARG A 102 -12.76 -0.38 -9.68
CA ARG A 102 -13.03 -0.95 -11.00
C ARG A 102 -12.33 -2.28 -11.24
N LEU A 103 -11.08 -2.42 -10.78
CA LEU A 103 -10.36 -3.70 -10.86
C LEU A 103 -11.08 -4.79 -10.07
N LEU A 104 -11.50 -4.48 -8.85
CA LEU A 104 -12.22 -5.43 -8.01
C LEU A 104 -13.59 -5.78 -8.62
N ALA A 105 -14.31 -4.81 -9.19
CA ALA A 105 -15.55 -5.07 -9.93
C ALA A 105 -15.36 -6.04 -11.11
N THR A 106 -14.18 -6.02 -11.74
CA THR A 106 -13.84 -6.88 -12.89
C THR A 106 -13.42 -8.28 -12.44
N ASN A 107 -12.64 -8.38 -11.37
CA ASN A 107 -12.01 -9.63 -10.95
C ASN A 107 -12.83 -10.41 -9.90
N GLY A 108 -13.74 -9.74 -9.19
CA GLY A 108 -14.65 -10.36 -8.23
C GLY A 108 -14.11 -10.26 -6.80
N GLU A 109 -13.84 -11.41 -6.17
CA GLU A 109 -13.51 -11.45 -4.74
C GLU A 109 -12.09 -10.96 -4.41
N TYR A 110 -11.13 -11.22 -5.29
CA TYR A 110 -9.72 -10.85 -5.11
C TYR A 110 -9.23 -10.03 -6.30
N PHE A 111 -8.10 -9.34 -6.11
CA PHE A 111 -7.53 -8.51 -7.16
C PHE A 111 -6.96 -9.30 -8.33
N VAL A 112 -6.55 -10.56 -8.13
CA VAL A 112 -6.07 -11.44 -9.20
C VAL A 112 -6.50 -12.88 -8.94
N GLY A 113 -7.18 -13.49 -9.92
CA GLY A 113 -7.60 -14.88 -9.84
C GLY A 113 -8.64 -15.14 -8.75
N ALA A 114 -8.81 -16.41 -8.37
CA ALA A 114 -9.84 -16.84 -7.42
C ALA A 114 -9.36 -16.94 -5.97
N ALA A 115 -8.09 -16.61 -5.70
CA ALA A 115 -7.48 -16.83 -4.39
C ALA A 115 -6.75 -15.58 -3.88
N PHE A 116 -6.77 -15.43 -2.55
CA PHE A 116 -6.04 -14.38 -1.84
C PHE A 116 -4.54 -14.43 -2.13
N SER A 117 -3.97 -13.28 -2.44
CA SER A 117 -2.57 -13.10 -2.81
C SER A 117 -1.94 -11.91 -2.11
N TYR A 118 -0.65 -11.70 -2.35
CA TYR A 118 0.08 -10.55 -1.84
C TYR A 118 -0.39 -9.21 -2.44
N ALA A 119 -0.99 -9.21 -3.64
CA ALA A 119 -1.59 -8.01 -4.21
C ALA A 119 -2.77 -7.54 -3.36
N ASP A 120 -3.60 -8.47 -2.86
CA ASP A 120 -4.70 -8.16 -1.95
C ASP A 120 -4.20 -7.58 -0.63
N LEU A 121 -3.08 -8.09 -0.09
CA LEU A 121 -2.44 -7.52 1.10
C LEU A 121 -1.96 -6.08 0.87
N GLN A 122 -1.36 -5.80 -0.29
CA GLN A 122 -0.86 -4.47 -0.61
C GLN A 122 -2.00 -3.46 -0.76
N VAL A 123 -3.07 -3.84 -1.46
CA VAL A 123 -4.25 -2.96 -1.56
C VAL A 123 -4.91 -2.79 -0.20
N PHE A 124 -5.06 -3.84 0.60
CA PHE A 124 -5.59 -3.73 1.95
C PHE A 124 -4.78 -2.76 2.82
N ALA A 125 -3.44 -2.84 2.76
CA ALA A 125 -2.56 -1.93 3.50
C ALA A 125 -2.77 -0.47 3.07
N VAL A 126 -2.81 -0.19 1.76
CA VAL A 126 -2.98 1.19 1.27
C VAL A 126 -4.38 1.75 1.57
N LEU A 127 -5.43 0.91 1.59
CA LEU A 127 -6.76 1.35 2.01
C LEU A 127 -6.78 1.78 3.48
N ARG A 128 -6.10 1.05 4.36
CA ARG A 128 -5.97 1.44 5.77
C ARG A 128 -5.20 2.75 5.94
N ILE A 129 -4.11 2.94 5.19
CA ILE A 129 -3.36 4.21 5.20
C ILE A 129 -4.25 5.34 4.69
N SER A 130 -4.97 5.11 3.60
CA SER A 130 -5.88 6.07 2.96
C SER A 130 -6.99 6.52 3.91
N GLU A 131 -7.65 5.59 4.59
CA GLU A 131 -8.68 5.87 5.59
C GLU A 131 -8.13 6.67 6.77
N SER A 132 -6.91 6.37 7.21
CA SER A 132 -6.29 7.07 8.33
C SER A 132 -5.79 8.47 7.99
N GLN A 133 -5.21 8.67 6.79
CA GLN A 133 -4.55 9.91 6.40
C GLN A 133 -5.49 10.90 5.71
N PHE A 134 -6.54 10.40 5.06
CA PHE A 134 -7.52 11.20 4.33
C PHE A 134 -8.96 10.79 4.70
N PRO A 135 -9.35 10.81 5.99
CA PRO A 135 -10.61 10.22 6.45
C PRO A 135 -11.85 10.81 5.76
N GLU A 136 -11.91 12.13 5.60
CA GLU A 136 -13.05 12.82 4.97
C GLU A 136 -13.14 12.52 3.47
N ALA A 137 -12.02 12.65 2.75
CA ALA A 137 -11.97 12.31 1.32
C ALA A 137 -12.27 10.82 1.10
N TYR A 138 -11.70 9.93 1.91
CA TYR A 138 -11.94 8.49 1.84
C TYR A 138 -13.43 8.17 2.08
N ALA A 139 -14.07 8.82 3.05
CA ALA A 139 -15.49 8.66 3.32
C ALA A 139 -16.38 9.20 2.18
N SER A 140 -15.95 10.26 1.50
CA SER A 140 -16.72 10.88 0.41
C SER A 140 -16.80 10.05 -0.87
N LEU A 141 -15.88 9.09 -1.07
CA LEU A 141 -15.83 8.27 -2.27
C LEU A 141 -16.78 7.06 -2.17
N SER A 142 -17.51 6.82 -3.26
CA SER A 142 -18.32 5.60 -3.42
C SER A 142 -17.41 4.42 -3.77
N LEU A 143 -17.03 3.66 -2.75
CA LEU A 143 -16.11 2.51 -2.84
C LEU A 143 -16.72 1.25 -2.18
N PRO A 144 -17.95 0.84 -2.53
CA PRO A 144 -18.64 -0.26 -1.85
C PRO A 144 -17.86 -1.58 -1.92
N LEU A 145 -17.23 -1.90 -3.06
CA LEU A 145 -16.49 -3.15 -3.21
C LEU A 145 -15.19 -3.11 -2.41
N LEU A 146 -14.44 -2.01 -2.44
CA LEU A 146 -13.22 -1.89 -1.64
C LEU A 146 -13.50 -1.91 -0.14
N ARG A 147 -14.61 -1.32 0.33
CA ARG A 147 -15.00 -1.37 1.75
C ARG A 147 -15.32 -2.81 2.17
N ALA A 148 -16.13 -3.53 1.39
CA ALA A 148 -16.43 -4.94 1.65
C ALA A 148 -15.17 -5.82 1.60
N PHE A 149 -14.28 -5.57 0.62
CA PHE A 149 -12.98 -6.20 0.53
C PHE A 149 -12.14 -5.95 1.79
N ALA A 150 -11.98 -4.70 2.21
CA ALA A 150 -11.16 -4.36 3.37
C ALA A 150 -11.67 -5.03 4.64
N GLN A 151 -12.99 -5.05 4.87
CA GLN A 151 -13.61 -5.75 6.00
C GLN A 151 -13.30 -7.25 5.97
N ARG A 152 -13.45 -7.89 4.81
CA ARG A 152 -13.20 -9.34 4.65
C ARG A 152 -11.72 -9.69 4.84
N ILE A 153 -10.79 -8.88 4.32
CA ILE A 153 -9.36 -9.09 4.54
C ILE A 153 -9.00 -8.87 6.01
N ALA A 154 -9.52 -7.81 6.64
CA ALA A 154 -9.31 -7.54 8.07
C ALA A 154 -9.79 -8.69 8.97
N ALA A 155 -10.91 -9.34 8.61
CA ALA A 155 -11.49 -10.44 9.36
C ALA A 155 -10.72 -11.77 9.25
N ARG A 156 -9.71 -11.90 8.36
CA ARG A 156 -8.93 -13.13 8.24
C ARG A 156 -8.17 -13.40 9.55
N PRO A 157 -8.19 -14.61 10.13
CA PRO A 157 -7.73 -14.84 11.50
C PRO A 157 -6.33 -14.31 11.83
N ARG A 158 -5.35 -14.55 10.93
CA ARG A 158 -3.97 -14.08 11.10
C ARG A 158 -3.82 -12.56 10.95
N ILE A 159 -4.65 -11.94 10.11
CA ILE A 159 -4.66 -10.49 9.91
C ILE A 159 -5.33 -9.83 11.11
N ALA A 160 -6.53 -10.28 11.51
CA ALA A 160 -7.22 -9.81 12.70
C ALA A 160 -6.32 -9.88 13.95
N ALA A 161 -5.62 -11.00 14.15
CA ALA A 161 -4.67 -11.16 15.25
C ALA A 161 -3.48 -10.18 15.17
N TYR A 162 -3.00 -9.84 13.97
CA TYR A 162 -1.96 -8.82 13.81
C TYR A 162 -2.50 -7.42 14.12
N LEU A 163 -3.66 -7.07 13.55
CA LEU A 163 -4.33 -5.78 13.71
C LEU A 163 -4.68 -5.47 15.17
N GLY A 164 -5.03 -6.49 15.95
CA GLY A 164 -5.33 -6.38 17.39
C GLY A 164 -4.10 -6.49 18.31
N SER A 165 -2.88 -6.58 17.77
CA SER A 165 -1.65 -6.70 18.57
C SER A 165 -0.83 -5.42 18.60
N ASP A 166 0.01 -5.25 19.61
CA ASP A 166 0.94 -4.11 19.76
C ASP A 166 1.95 -3.96 18.61
N ARG A 167 2.06 -4.99 17.75
CA ARG A 167 2.88 -4.94 16.53
C ARG A 167 2.25 -4.07 15.44
N CYS A 168 0.92 -3.98 15.39
CA CYS A 168 0.22 -3.12 14.45
C CYS A 168 0.05 -1.72 15.07
N ARG A 169 1.09 -0.91 14.98
CA ARG A 169 1.04 0.47 15.45
C ARG A 169 0.05 1.30 14.62
N PRO A 170 -0.63 2.29 15.23
CA PRO A 170 -1.45 3.22 14.48
C PRO A 170 -0.57 4.01 13.51
N PHE A 171 -1.13 4.40 12.37
CA PHE A 171 -0.49 5.39 11.51
C PHE A 171 -0.39 6.70 12.30
N ALA A 172 0.81 7.26 12.38
CA ALA A 172 1.07 8.44 13.20
C ALA A 172 1.84 9.48 12.39
N GLY A 173 1.48 10.75 12.62
CA GLY A 173 2.06 11.88 11.89
C GLY A 173 1.40 12.13 10.55
N ALA A 174 1.69 13.30 9.98
CA ALA A 174 1.24 13.69 8.63
C ALA A 174 2.21 13.15 7.57
N SER A 175 2.58 11.87 7.65
CA SER A 175 3.43 11.19 6.67
C SER A 175 2.60 10.05 6.12
N PHE A 176 2.53 9.90 4.79
CA PHE A 176 1.80 8.79 4.16
C PHE A 176 2.61 7.47 4.25
N MET A 177 2.98 7.08 5.47
CA MET A 177 3.76 5.88 5.81
C MET A 177 3.42 5.39 7.22
#